data_AF-A0A1Q7TI62-F1
#
_entry.id   AF-A0A1Q7TI62-F1
#
_cell.length_a   1.000
_cell.length_b   1.000
_cell.length_c   1.000
_cell.angle_alpha   90.00
_cell.angle_beta   90.00
_cell.angle_gamma   90.00
#
_symmetry.space_group_name_H-M   'P 1'
#
loop_
_entity.id
_entity.type
_entity.pdbx_description
1 polymer ?
#
loop_
_entity_poly.entity_id
_entity_poly.type
_entity_poly.pdbx_seq_one_letter_code
_entity_poly.pdbx_strand_id
1 'polypeptide(L)'
;MKPISHLVIDIALVAGLTLGATGVAAAQRKAPPATRHTAVAHPSNEAPKATSPGSFRGIAAKLGTTPDALESAYQAAKQANPKLTRGNFVAANMLAHNLSTKNSAITTDALLNGLKSGKSIGQTLQGLGLSTKEAADAEKQAKKDTRAAERAGETQPPAPPAAPAKP
;
A
#
# COMPACT_ATOMS: atom_id res chain seq x y z
N MET A 1 0.41 23.64 50.91
CA MET A 1 -0.53 24.25 49.95
C MET A 1 -0.66 23.35 48.73
N LYS A 2 -1.90 23.02 48.37
CA LYS A 2 -2.42 22.31 47.18
C LYS A 2 -3.79 22.95 46.91
N PRO A 3 -4.44 22.81 45.74
CA PRO A 3 -4.02 22.28 44.43
C PRO A 3 -4.47 23.19 43.26
N ILE A 4 -4.08 22.89 42.00
CA ILE A 4 -4.90 23.31 40.85
C ILE A 4 -5.12 22.12 39.93
N SER A 5 -6.35 21.64 40.01
CA SER A 5 -7.04 20.74 39.10
C SER A 5 -7.21 21.38 37.73
N HIS A 6 -7.06 20.61 36.66
CA HIS A 6 -7.83 20.84 35.43
C HIS A 6 -8.66 19.59 35.13
N LEU A 7 -9.95 19.81 35.30
CA LEU A 7 -11.09 18.91 35.14
C LEU A 7 -11.66 19.12 33.73
N VAL A 8 -11.84 18.01 33.01
CA VAL A 8 -12.93 17.65 32.08
C VAL A 8 -13.26 18.58 30.90
N ILE A 9 -13.19 18.02 29.68
CA ILE A 9 -14.26 18.22 28.69
C ILE A 9 -14.64 16.86 28.09
N ASP A 10 -15.85 16.46 28.47
CA ASP A 10 -16.70 15.38 27.97
C ASP A 10 -17.02 15.51 26.48
N ILE A 11 -16.91 14.41 25.71
CA ILE A 11 -17.75 14.18 24.52
C ILE A 11 -18.10 12.69 24.46
N ALA A 12 -19.14 12.29 25.21
CA ALA A 12 -19.84 11.03 24.99
C ALA A 12 -20.97 11.26 23.98
N LEU A 13 -20.78 10.77 22.75
CA LEU A 13 -21.79 10.79 21.68
C LEU A 13 -22.88 9.74 21.99
N VAL A 14 -24.10 10.22 22.23
CA VAL A 14 -25.33 9.43 22.40
C VAL A 14 -25.62 8.62 21.13
N ALA A 15 -25.71 7.29 21.26
CA ALA A 15 -26.24 6.40 20.24
C ALA A 15 -27.65 5.96 20.64
N GLY A 16 -28.64 6.57 20.01
CA GLY A 16 -30.02 6.10 20.02
C GLY A 16 -30.52 6.02 18.58
N LEU A 17 -30.85 4.82 18.11
CA LEU A 17 -31.80 4.64 17.00
C LEU A 17 -32.36 3.21 17.02
N THR A 18 -33.59 3.09 17.52
CA THR A 18 -34.47 1.91 17.39
C THR A 18 -35.31 2.05 16.13
N LEU A 19 -35.29 1.05 15.24
CA LEU A 19 -36.31 0.76 14.21
C LEU A 19 -36.32 -0.78 14.11
N GLY A 20 -37.36 -1.53 14.45
CA GLY A 20 -38.73 -1.41 13.97
C GLY A 20 -38.90 -2.36 12.76
N ALA A 21 -39.12 -3.65 13.01
CA ALA A 21 -39.29 -4.66 11.96
C ALA A 21 -40.64 -5.37 12.11
N THR A 22 -41.64 -4.90 11.37
CA THR A 22 -42.87 -5.63 11.06
C THR A 22 -43.33 -5.25 9.65
N GLY A 23 -43.60 -6.23 8.80
CA GLY A 23 -44.06 -5.96 7.43
C GLY A 23 -44.10 -7.15 6.47
N VAL A 24 -45.05 -8.06 6.73
CA VAL A 24 -45.87 -8.89 5.82
C VAL A 24 -45.35 -9.41 4.46
N ALA A 25 -45.62 -10.71 4.27
CA ALA A 25 -45.62 -11.40 2.99
C ALA A 25 -46.80 -10.99 2.08
N ALA A 26 -46.57 -10.93 0.76
CA ALA A 26 -47.57 -11.28 -0.25
C ALA A 26 -46.91 -11.56 -1.61
N ALA A 27 -47.47 -12.56 -2.29
CA ALA A 27 -47.07 -13.16 -3.55
C ALA A 27 -47.17 -12.23 -4.78
N GLN A 28 -46.43 -12.55 -5.86
CA GLN A 28 -46.98 -13.09 -7.12
C GLN A 28 -46.06 -12.86 -8.35
N ARG A 29 -45.62 -13.99 -8.91
CA ARG A 29 -45.72 -14.39 -10.33
C ARG A 29 -45.04 -13.59 -11.46
N LYS A 30 -44.50 -14.45 -12.35
CA LYS A 30 -44.34 -14.36 -13.82
C LYS A 30 -43.03 -13.77 -14.36
N ALA A 31 -42.22 -14.71 -14.85
CA ALA A 31 -41.12 -14.50 -15.79
C ALA A 31 -41.61 -13.92 -17.14
N PRO A 32 -40.75 -13.12 -17.78
CA PRO A 32 -40.62 -13.05 -19.23
C PRO A 32 -39.15 -13.30 -19.69
N PRO A 33 -38.92 -13.46 -21.01
CA PRO A 33 -38.08 -14.54 -21.56
C PRO A 33 -36.57 -14.26 -21.57
N ALA A 34 -35.81 -15.35 -21.63
CA ALA A 34 -34.37 -15.38 -21.85
C ALA A 34 -33.99 -14.77 -23.20
N THR A 35 -33.52 -13.52 -23.19
CA THR A 35 -32.70 -12.97 -24.27
C THR A 35 -31.34 -13.63 -24.18
N ARG A 36 -31.09 -14.56 -25.10
CA ARG A 36 -29.84 -15.29 -25.27
C ARG A 36 -28.77 -14.32 -25.77
N HIS A 37 -28.13 -13.58 -24.87
CA HIS A 37 -26.86 -12.95 -25.17
C HIS A 37 -25.85 -14.09 -25.28
N THR A 38 -25.46 -14.42 -26.52
CA THR A 38 -24.20 -15.11 -26.79
C THR A 38 -23.10 -14.32 -26.10
N ALA A 39 -22.71 -14.79 -24.93
CA ALA A 39 -21.46 -14.42 -24.30
C ALA A 39 -20.37 -14.81 -25.30
N VAL A 40 -19.86 -13.81 -26.00
CA VAL A 40 -18.53 -13.91 -26.59
C VAL A 40 -17.61 -14.31 -25.45
N ALA A 41 -17.14 -15.55 -25.51
CA ALA A 41 -16.13 -16.06 -24.62
C ALA A 41 -14.90 -15.17 -24.80
N HIS A 42 -14.77 -14.16 -23.95
CA HIS A 42 -13.46 -13.61 -23.66
C HIS A 42 -12.72 -14.76 -22.99
N PRO A 43 -11.61 -15.27 -23.55
CA PRO A 43 -10.78 -16.20 -22.81
C PRO A 43 -10.24 -15.43 -21.61
N SER A 44 -10.93 -15.57 -20.48
CA SER A 44 -10.39 -15.29 -19.18
C SER A 44 -9.21 -16.23 -19.02
N ASN A 45 -8.04 -15.77 -19.47
CA ASN A 45 -6.77 -16.30 -19.05
C ASN A 45 -6.61 -15.88 -17.58
N GLU A 46 -7.42 -16.47 -16.70
CA GLU A 46 -7.22 -16.47 -15.26
C GLU A 46 -6.00 -17.35 -15.00
N ALA A 47 -4.83 -16.83 -15.36
CA ALA A 47 -3.62 -17.24 -14.70
C ALA A 47 -3.85 -16.95 -13.21
N PRO A 48 -3.75 -17.95 -12.33
CA PRO A 48 -3.83 -17.69 -10.90
C PRO A 48 -2.79 -16.63 -10.61
N LYS A 49 -3.23 -15.51 -10.03
CA LYS A 49 -2.35 -14.44 -9.56
C LYS A 49 -1.53 -15.01 -8.42
N ALA A 50 -0.50 -15.77 -8.80
CA ALA A 50 0.49 -16.28 -7.90
C ALA A 50 1.08 -15.03 -7.24
N THR A 51 0.94 -14.98 -5.92
CA THR A 51 1.69 -14.10 -5.05
C THR A 51 3.16 -14.54 -5.12
N SER A 52 3.76 -14.42 -6.31
CA SER A 52 5.10 -14.93 -6.58
C SER A 52 6.11 -13.95 -6.00
N PRO A 53 7.27 -14.44 -5.52
CA PRO A 53 8.36 -13.68 -4.89
C PRO A 53 9.02 -12.60 -5.79
N GLY A 54 8.41 -12.25 -6.93
CA GLY A 54 8.86 -11.22 -7.88
C GLY A 54 8.47 -9.78 -7.54
N SER A 55 7.81 -9.48 -6.42
CA SER A 55 7.27 -8.12 -6.22
C SER A 55 8.32 -7.05 -5.84
N PHE A 56 9.58 -7.42 -5.61
CA PHE A 56 10.66 -6.45 -5.51
C PHE A 56 11.39 -6.25 -6.83
N ARG A 57 11.20 -7.11 -7.85
CA ARG A 57 11.96 -7.05 -9.10
C ARG A 57 11.72 -5.75 -9.87
N GLY A 58 10.46 -5.44 -10.12
CA GLY A 58 10.09 -4.19 -10.79
C GLY A 58 10.42 -2.95 -9.96
N ILE A 59 10.22 -3.04 -8.65
CA ILE A 59 10.54 -1.95 -7.71
C ILE A 59 12.04 -1.66 -7.67
N ALA A 60 12.87 -2.70 -7.59
CA ALA A 60 14.32 -2.58 -7.55
C ALA A 60 14.86 -1.97 -8.84
N ALA A 61 14.35 -2.40 -10.01
CA ALA A 61 14.70 -1.80 -11.30
C ALA A 61 14.39 -0.29 -11.33
N LYS A 62 13.24 0.12 -10.79
CA LYS A 62 12.85 1.53 -10.71
C LYS A 62 13.75 2.34 -9.78
N LEU A 63 14.17 1.75 -8.67
CA LEU A 63 15.03 2.39 -7.67
C LEU A 63 16.53 2.31 -8.01
N GLY A 64 16.91 1.64 -9.10
CA GLY A 64 18.30 1.47 -9.50
C GLY A 64 19.09 0.50 -8.62
N THR A 65 18.43 -0.51 -8.04
CA THR A 65 19.04 -1.49 -7.14
C THR A 65 18.66 -2.92 -7.54
N THR A 66 19.14 -3.92 -6.80
CA THR A 66 18.82 -5.34 -7.03
C THR A 66 17.68 -5.82 -6.13
N PRO A 67 16.90 -6.83 -6.57
CA PRO A 67 15.81 -7.36 -5.76
C PRO A 67 16.32 -7.97 -4.44
N ASP A 68 17.46 -8.68 -4.47
CA ASP A 68 18.09 -9.26 -3.28
C ASP A 68 18.59 -8.23 -2.28
N ALA A 69 19.16 -7.11 -2.75
CA ALA A 69 19.56 -6.02 -1.87
C ALA A 69 18.33 -5.40 -1.17
N LEU A 70 17.23 -5.26 -1.92
CA LEU A 70 16.00 -4.68 -1.40
C LEU A 70 15.26 -5.61 -0.44
N GLU A 71 15.29 -6.92 -0.69
CA GLU A 71 14.80 -7.95 0.24
C GLU A 71 15.65 -7.98 1.53
N SER A 72 16.98 -7.96 1.40
CA SER A 72 17.90 -7.92 2.55
C SER A 72 17.67 -6.69 3.42
N ALA A 73 17.50 -5.52 2.79
CA ALA A 73 17.18 -4.28 3.49
C ALA A 73 15.80 -4.34 4.17
N TYR A 74 14.79 -4.95 3.52
CA TYR A 74 13.49 -5.16 4.14
C TYR A 74 13.60 -6.05 5.39
N GLN A 75 14.34 -7.15 5.32
CA GLN A 75 14.51 -8.04 6.46
C GLN A 75 15.25 -7.36 7.61
N ALA A 76 16.31 -6.60 7.34
CA ALA A 76 17.01 -5.81 8.34
C ALA A 76 16.06 -4.78 9.01
N ALA A 77 15.27 -4.06 8.22
CA ALA A 77 14.30 -3.11 8.73
C ALA A 77 13.17 -3.79 9.54
N LYS A 78 12.77 -5.00 9.16
CA LYS A 78 11.76 -5.80 9.86
C LYS A 78 12.24 -6.32 11.22
N GLN A 79 13.53 -6.65 11.35
CA GLN A 79 14.12 -6.98 12.65
C GLN A 79 14.07 -5.78 13.61
N ALA A 80 14.33 -4.57 13.11
CA ALA A 80 14.25 -3.34 13.90
C ALA A 80 12.82 -2.85 14.16
N ASN A 81 11.85 -3.25 13.31
CA ASN A 81 10.44 -2.92 13.42
C ASN A 81 9.58 -4.12 12.99
N PRO A 82 9.19 -5.01 13.92
CA PRO A 82 8.41 -6.21 13.61
C PRO A 82 7.03 -5.93 12.98
N LYS A 83 6.49 -4.72 13.16
CA LYS A 83 5.22 -4.28 12.56
C LYS A 83 5.37 -3.76 11.14
N LEU A 84 6.61 -3.68 10.61
CA LEU A 84 6.88 -3.18 9.27
C LEU A 84 6.38 -4.17 8.22
N THR A 85 5.36 -3.73 7.49
CA THR A 85 4.88 -4.45 6.33
C THR A 85 5.78 -4.17 5.13
N ARG A 86 5.84 -5.13 4.21
CA ARG A 86 6.55 -4.96 2.94
C ARG A 86 6.03 -3.76 2.14
N GLY A 87 4.71 -3.54 2.12
CA GLY A 87 4.10 -2.40 1.44
C GLY A 87 4.57 -1.06 2.00
N ASN A 88 4.69 -0.95 3.33
CA ASN A 88 5.19 0.29 3.96
C ASN A 88 6.67 0.51 3.67
N PHE A 89 7.48 -0.55 3.63
CA PHE A 89 8.89 -0.46 3.24
C PHE A 89 9.06 -0.01 1.79
N VAL A 90 8.31 -0.62 0.85
CA VAL A 90 8.33 -0.22 -0.57
C VAL A 90 7.88 1.23 -0.73
N ALA A 91 6.79 1.61 -0.06
CA ALA A 91 6.28 2.98 -0.10
C ALA A 91 7.33 3.97 0.43
N ALA A 92 8.02 3.66 1.54
CA ALA A 92 9.07 4.51 2.09
C ALA A 92 10.25 4.70 1.11
N ASN A 93 10.71 3.62 0.46
CA ASN A 93 11.77 3.69 -0.54
C ASN A 93 11.34 4.49 -1.77
N MET A 94 10.11 4.27 -2.26
CA MET A 94 9.58 5.00 -3.42
C MET A 94 9.35 6.49 -3.13
N LEU A 95 8.84 6.81 -1.94
CA LEU A 95 8.65 8.20 -1.51
C LEU A 95 9.97 8.94 -1.37
N ALA A 96 10.96 8.33 -0.72
CA ALA A 96 12.30 8.90 -0.62
C ALA A 96 12.90 9.13 -2.01
N HIS A 97 12.81 8.16 -2.92
CA HIS A 97 13.31 8.33 -4.29
C HIS A 97 12.61 9.48 -5.05
N ASN A 98 11.28 9.55 -4.96
CA ASN A 98 10.50 10.55 -5.68
C ASN A 98 10.64 11.97 -5.10
N LEU A 99 10.82 12.08 -3.79
CA LEU A 99 10.83 13.36 -3.07
C LEU A 99 12.23 13.85 -2.73
N SER A 100 13.26 13.01 -2.77
CA SER A 100 14.63 13.37 -2.39
C SER A 100 15.19 14.53 -3.23
N THR A 101 14.69 14.74 -4.45
CA THR A 101 15.10 15.88 -5.29
C THR A 101 14.50 17.21 -4.86
N LYS A 102 13.35 17.18 -4.18
CA LYS A 102 12.61 18.37 -3.72
C LYS A 102 12.84 18.65 -2.24
N ASN A 103 12.98 17.61 -1.44
CA ASN A 103 13.20 17.70 -0.01
C ASN A 103 14.14 16.58 0.46
N SER A 104 15.40 16.95 0.68
CA SER A 104 16.46 16.03 1.11
C SER A 104 16.25 15.49 2.53
N ALA A 105 15.35 16.08 3.33
CA ALA A 105 15.01 15.55 4.66
C ALA A 105 14.12 14.30 4.59
N ILE A 106 13.49 14.03 3.45
CA ILE A 106 12.62 12.86 3.25
C ILE A 106 13.46 11.69 2.77
N THR A 107 14.17 11.10 3.72
CA THR A 107 14.97 9.90 3.50
C THR A 107 14.19 8.64 3.86
N THR A 108 14.62 7.50 3.34
CA THR A 108 14.05 6.20 3.71
C THR A 108 14.17 5.98 5.22
N ASP A 109 15.31 6.31 5.83
CA ASP A 109 15.50 6.19 7.29
C ASP A 109 14.53 7.05 8.09
N ALA A 110 14.29 8.30 7.69
CA ALA A 110 13.34 9.17 8.36
C ALA A 110 11.91 8.61 8.30
N LEU A 111 11.53 8.07 7.14
CA LEU A 111 10.23 7.43 6.93
C LEU A 111 10.08 6.16 7.76
N LEU A 112 11.11 5.30 7.78
CA LEU A 112 11.13 4.07 8.57
C LEU A 112 11.12 4.36 10.08
N ASN A 113 11.79 5.42 10.54
CA ASN A 113 11.74 5.87 11.93
C ASN A 113 10.36 6.38 12.35
N GLY A 114 9.66 7.11 11.48
CA GLY A 114 8.28 7.51 11.73
C GLY A 114 7.34 6.31 11.84
N LEU A 115 7.48 5.36 10.91
CA LEU A 115 6.77 4.08 10.94
C LEU A 115 7.07 3.26 12.21
N LYS A 116 8.33 3.24 12.66
CA LYS A 116 8.76 2.59 13.91
C LYS A 116 8.12 3.25 15.14
N SER A 117 7.91 4.56 15.08
CA SER A 117 7.23 5.33 16.13
C SER A 117 5.70 5.12 16.12
N GLY A 118 5.18 4.28 15.24
CA GLY A 118 3.74 4.00 15.10
C GLY A 118 2.97 5.06 14.31
N LYS A 119 3.65 6.02 13.69
CA LYS A 119 3.02 7.01 12.81
C LYS A 119 2.71 6.39 11.45
N SER A 120 1.65 6.87 10.80
CA SER A 120 1.42 6.56 9.39
C SER A 120 2.47 7.23 8.50
N ILE A 121 2.58 6.80 7.25
CA ILE A 121 3.46 7.43 6.25
C ILE A 121 3.09 8.91 6.08
N GLY A 122 1.82 9.24 5.92
CA GLY A 122 1.37 10.64 5.78
C GLY A 122 1.66 11.50 7.02
N GLN A 123 1.47 10.97 8.22
CA GLN A 123 1.83 11.66 9.46
C GLN A 123 3.35 11.86 9.58
N THR A 124 4.13 10.89 9.09
CA THR A 124 5.58 11.00 9.05
C THR A 124 6.02 12.07 8.06
N LEU A 125 5.46 12.07 6.84
CA LEU A 125 5.71 13.10 5.84
C LEU A 125 5.34 14.50 6.35
N GLN A 126 4.20 14.63 7.06
CA GLN A 126 3.81 15.90 7.69
C GLN A 126 4.80 16.35 8.75
N GLY A 127 5.28 15.42 9.58
CA GLY A 127 6.33 15.71 10.56
C GLY A 127 7.68 16.09 9.94
N LEU A 128 7.92 15.71 8.69
CA LEU A 128 9.11 16.07 7.89
C LEU A 128 8.91 17.36 7.08
N GLY A 129 7.78 18.06 7.27
CA GLY A 129 7.52 19.38 6.71
C GLY A 129 6.63 19.41 5.47
N LEU A 130 6.03 18.28 5.05
CA LEU A 130 5.01 18.32 3.99
C LEU A 130 3.66 18.79 4.52
N SER A 131 2.92 19.55 3.72
CA SER A 131 1.50 19.74 4.01
C SER A 131 0.74 18.42 3.87
N THR A 132 -0.43 18.32 4.52
CA THR A 132 -1.32 17.14 4.40
C THR A 132 -1.64 16.81 2.94
N LYS A 133 -1.83 17.84 2.11
CA LYS A 133 -2.11 17.67 0.68
C LYS A 133 -0.91 17.08 -0.05
N GLU A 134 0.27 17.65 0.14
CA GLU A 134 1.51 17.14 -0.48
C GLU A 134 1.83 15.73 -0.04
N ALA A 135 1.66 15.41 1.25
CA ALA A 135 1.85 14.07 1.76
C ALA A 135 0.89 13.08 1.07
N ALA A 136 -0.39 13.42 0.96
CA ALA A 136 -1.38 12.58 0.29
C ALA A 136 -1.12 12.42 -1.22
N ASP A 137 -0.72 13.48 -1.90
CA ASP A 137 -0.35 13.44 -3.32
C ASP A 137 0.92 12.60 -3.54
N ALA A 138 1.93 12.75 -2.67
CA ALA A 138 3.13 11.93 -2.70
C ALA A 138 2.84 10.44 -2.46
N GLU A 139 1.99 10.11 -1.49
CA GLU A 139 1.56 8.72 -1.23
C GLU A 139 0.82 8.13 -2.44
N LYS A 140 -0.10 8.89 -3.04
CA LYS A 140 -0.81 8.47 -4.25
C LYS A 140 0.17 8.23 -5.39
N GLN A 141 1.14 9.12 -5.57
CA GLN A 141 2.15 9.00 -6.61
C GLN A 141 3.03 7.77 -6.39
N ALA A 142 3.58 7.60 -5.20
CA ALA A 142 4.38 6.43 -4.84
C ALA A 142 3.61 5.11 -5.04
N LYS A 143 2.30 5.07 -4.73
CA LYS A 143 1.45 3.90 -4.97
C LYS A 143 1.23 3.62 -6.45
N LYS A 144 1.06 4.65 -7.28
CA LYS A 144 0.97 4.50 -8.74
C LYS A 144 2.29 3.99 -9.31
N ASP A 145 3.42 4.56 -8.89
CA ASP A 145 4.75 4.17 -9.35
C ASP A 145 5.09 2.73 -8.94
N THR A 146 4.74 2.35 -7.71
CA THR A 146 4.87 0.97 -7.22
C THR A 146 4.09 0.02 -8.14
N ARG A 147 2.80 0.28 -8.40
CA ARG A 147 1.98 -0.56 -9.28
C ARG A 147 2.51 -0.61 -10.72
N ALA A 148 3.01 0.50 -11.22
CA ALA A 148 3.58 0.56 -12.56
C ALA A 148 4.88 -0.26 -12.65
N ALA A 149 5.74 -0.14 -11.65
CA ALA A 149 6.98 -0.89 -11.54
C ALA A 149 6.72 -2.38 -11.36
N GLU A 150 5.77 -2.78 -10.51
CA GLU A 150 5.34 -4.18 -10.36
C GLU A 150 4.91 -4.76 -11.71
N ARG A 151 4.01 -4.09 -12.44
CA ARG A 151 3.55 -4.55 -13.75
C ARG A 151 4.68 -4.64 -14.78
N ALA A 152 5.61 -3.68 -14.77
CA ALA A 152 6.77 -3.71 -15.66
C ALA A 152 7.75 -4.85 -15.33
N GLY A 153 7.84 -5.24 -14.06
CA GLY A 153 8.64 -6.39 -13.63
C GLY A 153 8.02 -7.74 -13.97
N GLU A 154 6.68 -7.80 -14.09
CA GLU A 154 5.93 -9.00 -14.49
C GLU A 154 6.01 -9.27 -16.00
N THR A 155 6.08 -8.23 -16.84
CA THR A 155 6.19 -8.37 -18.30
C THR A 155 7.61 -8.59 -18.81
N GLN A 156 8.62 -8.51 -17.93
CA GLN A 156 10.02 -8.73 -18.30
C GLN A 156 10.39 -10.21 -18.05
N PRO A 157 10.69 -11.00 -19.11
CA PRO A 157 11.12 -12.40 -18.95
C PRO A 157 12.28 -12.48 -17.95
N PRO A 158 12.41 -13.58 -17.17
CA PRO A 158 13.59 -13.78 -16.34
C PRO A 158 14.83 -13.63 -17.23
N ALA A 159 15.79 -12.81 -16.79
CA ALA A 159 17.05 -12.70 -17.50
C ALA A 159 17.64 -14.11 -17.62
N PRO A 160 18.12 -14.53 -18.80
CA PRO A 160 18.74 -15.84 -18.95
C PRO A 160 19.89 -15.95 -17.92
N PRO A 161 20.06 -17.11 -17.26
CA PRO A 161 21.16 -17.30 -16.32
C PRO A 161 22.46 -16.94 -17.03
N ALA A 162 23.26 -16.08 -16.40
CA ALA A 162 24.58 -15.74 -16.88
C ALA A 162 25.33 -17.03 -17.17
N ALA A 163 25.65 -17.27 -18.44
CA ALA A 163 26.38 -18.45 -18.85
C ALA A 163 27.68 -18.51 -18.03
N PRO A 164 28.05 -19.69 -17.50
CA PRO A 164 29.29 -19.82 -16.76
C PRO A 164 30.44 -19.38 -17.68
N ALA A 165 31.24 -18.43 -17.20
CA ALA A 165 32.48 -18.04 -17.86
C ALA A 165 33.33 -19.29 -18.05
N LYS A 166 33.59 -19.67 -19.31
CA LYS A 166 34.54 -20.74 -19.59
C LYS A 166 35.94 -20.27 -19.16
N PRO A 167 36.75 -21.16 -18.54
CA PRO A 167 38.12 -20.88 -18.16
C PRO A 167 39.02 -20.61 -19.37
#